data_AF-A0A3D0SMC7-F1
#
_entry.id   AF-A0A3D0SMC7-F1
#
_cell.length_a   1.000
_cell.length_b   1.000
_cell.length_c   1.000
_cell.angle_alpha   90.00
_cell.angle_beta   90.00
_cell.angle_gamma   90.00
#
_symmetry.space_group_name_H-M   'P 1'
#
loop_
_entity.id
_entity.type
_entity.pdbx_description
1 polymer ?
#
loop_
_entity_poly.entity_id
_entity_poly.type
_entity_poly.pdbx_seq_one_letter_code
_entity_poly.pdbx_strand_id
1 'polypeptide(L)'
;MVGGVLLVFVAMSPFSNPIYSALAGPFTRHMPAQSSMIAIDVLSPFLTPLKFTLILAVFLTMPWILYQIWAFVAPGLYQREKRLAIPVLLSSTILFYCGMAFAYFIIMPIFFGFITTTAPEGVAV
;
A
#
# COMPACT_ATOMS: atom_id res chain seq x y z
N MET A 1 12.18 12.16 -7.36
CA MET A 1 11.35 10.96 -7.03
C MET A 1 11.81 10.30 -5.73
N VAL A 2 12.97 9.64 -5.70
CA VAL A 2 13.44 8.87 -4.52
C VAL A 2 13.59 9.73 -3.25
N GLY A 3 14.13 10.96 -3.37
CA GLY A 3 14.30 11.86 -2.23
C GLY A 3 12.99 12.25 -1.53
N GLY A 4 11.89 12.41 -2.27
CA GLY A 4 10.58 12.73 -1.68
C GLY A 4 10.01 11.55 -0.87
N VAL A 5 10.14 10.33 -1.42
CA VAL A 5 9.74 9.10 -0.73
C VAL A 5 10.55 8.90 0.54
N LEU A 6 11.86 9.12 0.49
CA LEU A 6 12.74 9.00 1.66
C LEU A 6 12.40 10.02 2.75
N LEU A 7 12.04 11.25 2.39
CA LEU A 7 11.64 12.28 3.35
C LEU A 7 10.36 11.86 4.10
N VAL A 8 9.34 11.41 3.37
CA VAL A 8 8.09 10.91 3.97
C VAL A 8 8.36 9.67 4.82
N PHE A 9 9.21 8.76 4.35
CA PHE A 9 9.59 7.56 5.10
C PHE A 9 10.30 7.90 6.41
N VAL A 10 11.28 8.79 6.41
CA VAL A 10 11.99 9.22 7.62
C VAL A 10 11.04 9.90 8.61
N ALA A 11 10.10 10.72 8.11
CA ALA A 11 9.07 11.33 8.94
C ALA A 11 8.11 10.31 9.59
N MET A 12 7.80 9.22 8.88
CA MET A 12 6.89 8.16 9.37
C MET A 12 7.60 7.05 10.17
N SER A 13 8.92 6.91 10.04
CA SER A 13 9.73 5.89 10.73
C SER A 13 9.53 5.84 12.26
N PRO A 14 9.41 6.95 13.02
CA PRO A 14 9.14 6.86 14.46
C PRO A 14 7.74 6.30 14.79
N PHE A 15 6.81 6.30 13.83
CA PHE A 15 5.43 5.80 13.97
C PHE A 15 5.23 4.42 13.36
N SER A 16 6.29 3.69 13.01
CA SER A 16 6.18 2.39 12.33
C SER A 16 5.37 1.34 13.12
N ASN A 17 5.52 1.30 14.45
CA ASN A 17 4.77 0.38 15.31
C ASN A 17 3.25 0.63 15.31
N PRO A 18 2.75 1.87 15.55
CA PRO A 18 1.31 2.14 15.48
C PRO A 18 0.75 1.93 14.07
N ILE A 19 1.49 2.29 13.01
CA ILE A 19 1.10 2.02 11.62
C ILE A 19 0.87 0.52 11.40
N TYR A 20 1.83 -0.30 11.84
CA TYR A 20 1.72 -1.74 11.72
C TYR A 20 0.50 -2.29 12.48
N SER A 21 0.27 -1.86 13.72
CA SER A 21 -0.91 -2.31 14.50
C SER A 21 -2.25 -1.92 13.87
N ALA A 22 -2.34 -0.72 13.29
CA ALA A 22 -3.56 -0.24 12.63
C ALA A 22 -3.86 -1.03 11.34
N LEU A 23 -2.81 -1.34 10.56
CA LEU A 23 -2.92 -2.17 9.35
C LEU A 23 -3.12 -3.65 9.66
N ALA A 24 -2.54 -4.17 10.75
CA ALA A 24 -2.66 -5.57 11.16
C ALA A 24 -4.04 -5.89 11.76
N GLY A 25 -4.71 -4.91 12.38
CA GLY A 25 -6.06 -5.04 12.94
C GLY A 25 -7.12 -5.70 12.03
N PRO A 26 -7.32 -5.25 10.77
CA PRO A 26 -8.27 -5.89 9.85
C PRO A 26 -7.90 -7.34 9.52
N PHE A 27 -6.61 -7.68 9.42
CA PHE A 27 -6.16 -9.05 9.16
C PHE A 27 -6.45 -9.96 10.36
N THR A 28 -6.20 -9.50 11.59
CA THR A 28 -6.53 -10.27 12.80
C THR A 28 -8.03 -10.56 12.96
N ARG A 29 -8.92 -9.74 12.38
CA ARG A 29 -10.39 -10.00 12.43
C ARG A 29 -10.86 -11.05 11.43
N HIS A 30 -10.13 -11.22 10.33
CA HIS A 30 -10.42 -12.24 9.32
C HIS A 30 -9.58 -13.50 9.53
N MET A 31 -8.73 -13.50 10.56
CA MET A 31 -8.00 -14.67 11.02
C MET A 31 -8.89 -15.53 11.92
N PRO A 32 -8.91 -16.86 11.72
CA PRO A 32 -9.56 -17.80 12.62
C PRO A 32 -8.99 -17.71 14.03
N ALA A 33 -9.85 -17.88 15.04
CA ALA A 33 -9.62 -17.55 16.45
C ALA A 33 -8.43 -18.27 17.14
N GLN A 34 -7.77 -19.20 16.44
CA GLN A 34 -6.65 -20.00 16.95
C GLN A 34 -5.33 -19.71 16.23
N SER A 35 -5.32 -18.84 15.21
CA SER A 35 -4.11 -18.43 14.50
C SER A 35 -3.50 -17.19 15.16
N SER A 36 -2.20 -17.26 15.49
CA SER A 36 -1.44 -16.15 16.08
C SER A 36 -0.36 -15.69 15.11
N MET A 37 -0.08 -14.39 15.06
CA MET A 37 1.02 -13.86 14.26
C MET A 37 2.35 -14.24 14.91
N ILE A 38 3.08 -15.13 14.26
CA ILE A 38 4.41 -15.60 14.66
C ILE A 38 5.48 -14.93 13.80
N ALA A 39 6.50 -14.38 14.46
CA ALA A 39 7.72 -13.94 13.82
C ALA A 39 8.59 -15.17 13.50
N ILE A 40 8.64 -15.55 12.22
CA ILE A 40 9.41 -16.72 11.76
C ILE A 40 10.91 -16.42 11.77
N ASP A 41 11.29 -15.17 11.50
CA ASP A 41 12.68 -14.72 11.48
C ASP A 41 12.97 -13.80 12.69
N VAL A 42 14.21 -13.85 13.21
CA VAL A 42 14.67 -13.06 14.37
C VAL A 42 14.56 -11.57 14.13
N LEU A 43 14.70 -11.14 12.87
CA LEU A 43 14.62 -9.74 12.49
C LEU A 43 13.18 -9.29 12.15
N SER A 44 12.22 -10.21 12.03
CA SER A 44 10.82 -9.89 11.67
C SER A 44 10.20 -8.80 12.53
N PRO A 45 10.35 -8.78 13.88
CA PRO A 45 9.73 -7.76 14.72
C PRO A 45 10.22 -6.34 14.42
N PHE A 46 11.45 -6.21 13.92
CA PHE A 46 12.05 -4.92 13.55
C PHE A 46 11.81 -4.57 12.08
N LEU A 47 12.02 -5.51 11.17
CA LEU A 47 11.92 -5.28 9.73
C LEU A 47 10.48 -5.18 9.22
N THR A 48 9.52 -5.87 9.86
CA THR A 48 8.14 -5.88 9.37
C THR A 48 7.48 -4.51 9.48
N PRO A 49 7.47 -3.83 10.65
CA PRO A 49 6.91 -2.48 10.75
C PRO A 49 7.61 -1.48 9.83
N LEU A 50 8.94 -1.62 9.68
CA LEU A 50 9.75 -0.77 8.81
C LEU A 50 9.37 -0.94 7.33
N LYS A 51 9.26 -2.18 6.86
CA LYS A 51 8.83 -2.51 5.48
C LYS A 51 7.42 -1.98 5.19
N PHE A 52 6.49 -2.15 6.12
CA PHE A 52 5.13 -1.60 6.00
C PHE A 52 5.14 -0.09 5.89
N THR A 53 5.91 0.58 6.74
CA THR A 53 6.04 2.04 6.72
C THR A 53 6.64 2.53 5.40
N LEU A 54 7.61 1.82 4.86
CA LEU A 54 8.21 2.14 3.56
C LEU A 54 7.17 2.05 2.43
N ILE A 55 6.41 0.97 2.38
CA ILE A 55 5.35 0.78 1.35
C ILE A 55 4.28 1.89 1.50
N LEU A 56 3.88 2.19 2.73
CA LEU A 56 2.89 3.23 3.01
C LEU A 56 3.40 4.62 2.63
N ALA A 57 4.67 4.93 2.91
CA ALA A 57 5.30 6.17 2.49
C ALA A 57 5.33 6.33 0.96
N VAL A 58 5.56 5.24 0.22
CA VAL A 58 5.45 5.24 -1.26
C VAL A 58 4.03 5.58 -1.68
N PHE A 59 3.01 4.95 -1.09
CA PHE A 59 1.61 5.22 -1.42
C PHE A 59 1.18 6.66 -1.08
N LEU A 60 1.65 7.22 0.03
CA LEU A 60 1.40 8.62 0.37
C LEU A 60 2.06 9.58 -0.62
N THR A 61 3.24 9.20 -1.13
CA THR A 61 4.01 10.00 -2.09
C THR A 61 3.55 9.78 -3.55
N MET A 62 2.55 8.93 -3.81
CA MET A 62 2.08 8.63 -5.18
C MET A 62 1.64 9.85 -6.00
N PRO A 63 0.90 10.83 -5.46
CA PRO A 63 0.54 12.03 -6.23
C PRO A 63 1.77 12.79 -6.73
N TRP A 64 2.80 12.87 -5.89
CA TRP A 64 4.09 13.49 -6.22
C TRP A 64 4.88 12.67 -7.24
N ILE A 65 4.91 11.34 -7.08
CA ILE A 65 5.55 10.42 -8.04
C ILE A 65 4.91 10.56 -9.43
N LEU A 66 3.58 10.50 -9.50
CA LEU A 66 2.83 10.66 -10.74
C LEU A 66 3.11 12.04 -11.36
N TYR A 67 3.14 13.10 -10.56
CA TYR A 67 3.49 14.43 -11.05
C TYR A 67 4.89 14.47 -11.65
N GLN A 68 5.88 13.88 -10.98
CA GLN A 68 7.25 13.83 -11.46
C GLN A 68 7.39 13.02 -12.77
N ILE A 69 6.65 11.90 -12.88
CA ILE A 69 6.62 11.09 -14.10
C ILE A 69 6.06 11.92 -15.26
N TRP A 70 4.92 12.59 -15.06
CA TRP A 70 4.33 13.47 -16.07
C TRP A 70 5.20 14.67 -16.39
N ALA A 71 5.89 15.25 -15.40
CA ALA A 71 6.85 16.33 -15.60
C ALA A 71 8.06 15.90 -16.44
N PHE A 72 8.46 14.62 -16.38
CA PHE A 72 9.49 14.05 -17.24
C PHE A 72 9.00 13.82 -18.68
N VAL A 73 7.73 13.49 -18.87
CA VAL A 73 7.10 13.33 -20.20
C VAL A 73 6.77 14.68 -20.85
N ALA A 74 6.38 15.68 -20.06
CA ALA A 74 6.01 17.03 -20.50
C ALA A 74 7.01 17.74 -21.45
N PRO A 75 8.35 17.65 -21.31
CA PRO A 75 9.29 18.27 -22.25
C PRO A 75 9.23 17.69 -23.67
N GLY A 76 8.75 16.45 -23.85
CA GLY A 76 8.55 15.83 -25.16
C GLY A 76 7.19 16.16 -25.81
N LEU A 77 6.33 16.90 -25.12
CA LEU A 77 4.93 17.11 -25.50
C LEU A 77 4.67 18.54 -26.00
N TYR A 78 3.88 18.68 -27.06
CA TYR A 78 3.52 20.00 -27.61
C TYR A 78 2.75 20.84 -26.57
N GLN A 79 2.93 22.16 -26.58
CA GLN A 79 2.38 23.09 -25.58
C GLN A 79 0.84 22.99 -25.43
N ARG A 80 0.12 22.57 -26.49
CA ARG A 80 -1.33 22.31 -26.45
C ARG A 80 -1.70 21.02 -25.69
N GLU A 81 -0.86 19.99 -25.72
CA GLU A 81 -1.10 18.70 -25.09
C GLU A 81 -0.75 18.69 -23.59
N LYS A 82 0.13 19.59 -23.15
CA LYS A 82 0.40 19.79 -21.70
C LYS A 82 -0.85 20.09 -20.89
N ARG A 83 -1.89 20.68 -21.49
CA ARG A 83 -3.17 20.94 -20.81
C ARG A 83 -3.95 19.65 -20.52
N LEU A 84 -3.77 18.60 -21.33
CA LEU A 84 -4.38 17.28 -21.11
C LEU A 84 -3.61 16.45 -20.06
N ALA A 85 -2.34 16.75 -19.82
CA ALA A 85 -1.56 16.07 -18.78
C ALA A 85 -2.14 16.32 -17.37
N ILE A 86 -2.68 17.50 -17.10
CA ILE A 86 -3.26 17.86 -15.78
C ILE A 86 -4.50 17.01 -15.41
N PRO A 87 -5.56 16.93 -16.24
CA PRO A 87 -6.72 16.10 -15.92
C PRO A 87 -6.36 14.61 -15.89
N VAL A 88 -5.41 14.15 -16.72
CA VAL A 88 -4.94 12.77 -16.68
C VAL A 88 -4.19 12.46 -15.39
N LEU A 89 -3.32 13.36 -14.93
CA LEU A 89 -2.61 13.23 -13.65
C LEU A 89 -3.60 13.15 -12.47
N LEU A 90 -4.60 14.03 -12.46
CA LEU A 90 -5.62 14.05 -11.41
C LEU A 90 -6.47 12.77 -11.43
N SER A 91 -6.94 12.37 -12.61
CA SER A 91 -7.66 11.11 -12.81
C SER A 91 -6.84 9.90 -12.35
N SER A 92 -5.56 9.83 -12.72
CA SER A 92 -4.66 8.73 -12.32
C SER A 92 -4.49 8.66 -10.80
N THR A 93 -4.36 9.83 -10.15
CA THR A 93 -4.23 9.92 -8.69
C THR A 93 -5.50 9.45 -7.99
N ILE A 94 -6.66 9.92 -8.45
CA ILE A 94 -7.96 9.49 -7.91
C ILE A 94 -8.14 7.99 -8.11
N LEU A 95 -7.86 7.49 -9.32
CA LEU A 95 -8.00 6.08 -9.65
C LEU A 95 -7.07 5.19 -8.81
N PHE A 96 -5.85 5.67 -8.51
CA PHE A 96 -4.92 4.96 -7.63
C PHE A 96 -5.50 4.78 -6.22
N TYR A 97 -6.02 5.85 -5.60
CA TYR A 97 -6.64 5.75 -4.27
C TYR A 97 -7.95 4.97 -4.28
N CYS A 98 -8.77 5.10 -5.33
CA CYS A 98 -9.94 4.24 -5.52
C CYS A 98 -9.54 2.77 -5.64
N GLY A 99 -8.47 2.45 -6.37
CA GLY A 99 -7.92 1.11 -6.48
C GLY A 99 -7.42 0.56 -5.14
N MET A 100 -6.71 1.39 -4.35
CA MET A 100 -6.31 1.01 -2.99
C MET A 100 -7.52 0.72 -2.09
N ALA A 101 -8.55 1.57 -2.13
CA ALA A 101 -9.78 1.35 -1.38
C ALA A 101 -10.50 0.07 -1.84
N PHE A 102 -10.59 -0.15 -3.16
CA PHE A 102 -11.17 -1.36 -3.74
C PHE A 102 -10.43 -2.63 -3.29
N ALA A 103 -9.09 -2.62 -3.33
CA ALA A 103 -8.27 -3.73 -2.88
C ALA A 103 -8.48 -4.02 -1.38
N TYR A 104 -8.55 -2.97 -0.56
CA TYR A 104 -8.71 -3.10 0.88
C TYR A 104 -10.12 -3.57 1.29
N PHE A 105 -11.19 -3.01 0.70
CA PHE A 105 -12.56 -3.29 1.13
C PHE A 105 -13.21 -4.48 0.41
N ILE A 106 -12.83 -4.76 -0.84
CA ILE A 106 -13.52 -5.78 -1.67
C ILE A 106 -12.63 -6.99 -1.90
N ILE A 107 -11.39 -6.79 -2.38
CA ILE A 107 -10.51 -7.93 -2.70
C ILE A 107 -10.12 -8.67 -1.43
N MET A 108 -9.79 -7.94 -0.35
CA MET A 108 -9.36 -8.54 0.91
C MET A 108 -10.33 -9.60 1.45
N PRO A 109 -11.63 -9.32 1.70
CA PRO A 109 -12.55 -10.34 2.23
C PRO A 109 -12.78 -11.49 1.26
N ILE A 110 -12.84 -11.22 -0.06
CA ILE A 110 -12.99 -12.27 -1.07
C ILE A 110 -11.79 -13.22 -1.06
N PHE A 111 -10.58 -12.68 -0.96
CA PHE A 111 -9.35 -13.45 -0.91
C PHE A 111 -9.28 -14.34 0.34
N PHE A 112 -9.60 -13.79 1.52
CA PHE A 112 -9.68 -14.57 2.76
C PHE A 112 -10.75 -15.66 2.68
N GLY A 113 -11.96 -15.34 2.19
CA GLY A 113 -13.03 -16.33 2.00
C GLY A 113 -12.66 -17.44 1.01
N PHE A 114 -11.92 -17.12 -0.05
CA PHE A 114 -11.41 -18.10 -0.99
C PHE A 114 -10.40 -19.05 -0.35
N ILE A 115 -9.41 -18.52 0.40
CA ILE A 115 -8.40 -19.34 1.09
C ILE A 115 -9.05 -20.27 2.11
N THR A 116 -10.02 -19.79 2.89
CA THR A 116 -10.70 -20.65 3.89
C THR A 116 -11.57 -21.72 3.26
N THR A 117 -12.15 -21.47 2.08
CA THR A 117 -13.02 -22.44 1.38
C THR A 117 -12.21 -23.46 0.56
N THR A 118 -11.01 -23.10 0.14
CA THR A 118 -10.09 -23.99 -0.60
C THR A 118 -9.13 -24.75 0.31
N ALA A 119 -9.16 -24.50 1.62
CA ALA A 119 -8.43 -25.26 2.62
C ALA A 119 -8.97 -26.71 2.68
N PRO A 120 -8.12 -27.75 2.51
CA PRO A 120 -8.54 -29.14 2.56
C PRO A 120 -9.16 -29.52 3.92
N GLU A 121 -10.20 -30.37 3.92
CA GLU A 121 -10.79 -30.88 5.17
C GLU A 121 -9.72 -31.55 6.04
N GLY A 122 -9.42 -30.95 7.20
CA GLY A 122 -8.43 -31.44 8.17
C GLY A 122 -7.25 -30.51 8.45
N VAL A 123 -7.09 -29.40 7.72
CA VAL A 123 -6.14 -28.35 8.09
C VAL A 123 -6.86 -27.33 8.97
N ALA A 124 -6.39 -27.12 10.20
CA ALA A 124 -6.87 -26.04 11.04
C ALA A 124 -6.58 -24.71 10.33
N VAL A 125 -7.63 -24.12 9.77
CA VAL A 125 -7.69 -22.69 9.50
C VAL A 125 -7.78 -22.01 10.85
#